data_AF-A0A0R3RTA0-F1
#
_entry.id   AF-A0A0R3RTA0-F1
#
_cell.length_a   1.000
_cell.length_b   1.000
_cell.length_c   1.000
_cell.angle_alpha   90.00
_cell.angle_beta   90.00
_cell.angle_gamma   90.00
#
_symmetry.space_group_name_H-M   'P 1'
#
loop_
_entity.id
_entity.type
_entity.pdbx_description
1 polymer ?
#
loop_
_entity_poly.entity_id
_entity_poly.type
_entity_poly.pdbx_seq_one_letter_code
_entity_poly.pdbx_strand_id
1 'polypeptide(L)'
;MTVQCPQSFTWECEELNCCESYHFRVILLFIATGLFLAALLVAAVWLTFEFRTSYRRKRLRETDQFRNELEMRSFEEAKYLRRMSQNKFV
;
A
#
# COMPACT_ATOMS: atom_id res chain seq x y z
N MET A 1 -17.43 12.88 49.71
CA MET A 1 -17.60 12.14 48.45
C MET A 1 -16.47 11.14 48.36
N THR A 2 -16.75 9.85 48.57
CA THR A 2 -15.76 8.78 48.42
C THR A 2 -15.73 8.36 46.96
N VAL A 3 -14.69 8.79 46.23
CA VAL A 3 -14.47 8.37 44.85
C VAL A 3 -13.97 6.93 44.89
N GLN A 4 -14.88 5.97 44.70
CA GLN A 4 -14.52 4.55 44.61
C GLN A 4 -13.91 4.27 43.23
N CYS A 5 -12.76 3.60 43.21
CA CYS A 5 -12.15 3.15 41.96
C CYS A 5 -13.06 2.14 41.24
N PRO A 6 -13.18 2.21 39.91
CA PRO A 6 -14.00 1.27 39.14
C PRO A 6 -13.41 -0.14 39.28
N GLN A 7 -14.14 -1.00 39.99
CA GLN A 7 -13.80 -2.39 40.33
C GLN A 7 -13.61 -3.32 39.11
N SER A 8 -13.78 -2.82 37.88
CA SER A 8 -13.64 -3.61 36.66
C SER A 8 -12.19 -3.96 36.30
N PHE A 9 -11.19 -3.29 36.89
CA PHE A 9 -9.77 -3.52 36.55
C PHE A 9 -8.79 -3.58 37.75
N THR A 10 -9.24 -3.38 38.99
CA THR A 10 -8.35 -3.28 40.16
C THR A 10 -8.87 -4.11 41.34
N TRP A 11 -8.84 -5.43 41.20
CA TRP A 11 -9.18 -6.40 42.25
C TRP A 11 -8.15 -6.53 43.40
N GLU A 12 -6.92 -6.02 43.23
CA GLU A 12 -5.86 -6.08 44.28
C GLU A 12 -5.49 -4.74 44.97
N CYS A 13 -6.09 -3.60 44.62
CA CYS A 13 -5.66 -2.30 45.17
C CYS A 13 -6.78 -1.53 45.87
N GLU A 14 -6.62 -1.39 47.19
CA GLU A 14 -7.53 -0.63 48.08
C GLU A 14 -7.12 0.84 48.25
N GLU A 15 -5.87 1.21 47.90
CA GLU A 15 -5.35 2.58 48.02
C GLU A 15 -5.50 3.42 46.75
N LEU A 16 -5.95 4.69 46.90
CA LEU A 16 -6.19 5.63 45.80
C LEU A 16 -4.96 5.84 44.88
N ASN A 17 -3.77 5.87 45.48
CA ASN A 17 -2.51 6.08 44.75
C ASN A 17 -2.15 4.90 43.84
N CYS A 18 -2.51 3.66 44.22
CA CYS A 18 -2.29 2.48 43.37
C CYS A 18 -3.21 2.51 42.13
N CYS A 19 -4.46 2.94 42.33
CA CYS A 19 -5.45 3.05 41.26
C CYS A 19 -5.07 4.09 40.20
N GLU A 20 -4.57 5.26 40.62
CA GLU A 20 -4.08 6.29 39.69
C GLU A 20 -2.86 5.82 38.88
N SER A 21 -1.90 5.16 39.53
CA SER A 21 -0.71 4.62 38.87
C SER A 21 -1.05 3.52 37.85
N TYR A 22 -1.99 2.62 38.19
CA TYR A 22 -2.42 1.55 37.30
C TYR A 22 -3.20 2.09 36.09
N HIS A 23 -4.09 3.06 36.32
CA HIS A 23 -4.84 3.72 35.26
C HIS A 23 -3.91 4.40 34.24
N PHE A 24 -2.88 5.10 34.73
CA PHE A 24 -1.89 5.73 33.86
C PHE A 24 -1.11 4.72 33.02
N ARG A 25 -0.69 3.58 33.62
CA ARG A 25 -0.02 2.49 32.90
C ARG A 25 -0.90 1.88 31.81
N VAL A 26 -2.17 1.64 32.11
CA VAL A 26 -3.13 1.08 31.14
C VAL A 26 -3.36 2.06 29.98
N ILE A 27 -3.53 3.35 30.27
CA ILE A 27 -3.64 4.38 29.22
C ILE A 27 -2.39 4.38 28.33
N LEU A 28 -1.19 4.34 28.92
CA LEU A 28 0.05 4.29 28.16
C LEU A 28 0.13 3.04 27.28
N LEU A 29 -0.30 1.88 27.77
CA LEU A 29 -0.36 0.65 26.98
C LEU A 29 -1.33 0.77 25.81
N PHE A 30 -2.51 1.37 26.01
CA PHE A 30 -3.47 1.61 24.93
C PHE A 30 -2.93 2.59 23.89
N ILE A 31 -2.27 3.67 24.33
CA ILE A 31 -1.64 4.64 23.41
C ILE A 31 -0.53 3.97 22.61
N ALA A 32 0.37 3.23 23.26
CA ALA A 32 1.46 2.52 22.60
C ALA A 32 0.94 1.51 21.58
N THR A 33 -0.07 0.72 21.96
CA THR A 33 -0.72 -0.26 21.08
C THR A 33 -1.44 0.44 19.93
N GLY A 34 -2.12 1.55 20.19
CA GLY A 34 -2.79 2.36 19.17
C GLY A 34 -1.81 2.93 18.13
N LEU A 35 -0.68 3.48 18.60
CA LEU A 35 0.39 3.96 17.72
C LEU A 35 0.99 2.82 16.88
N PHE A 36 1.19 1.65 17.48
CA PHE A 36 1.67 0.47 16.77
C PHE A 36 0.72 0.03 15.66
N LEU A 37 -0.59 -0.05 15.96
CA LEU A 37 -1.61 -0.40 14.97
C LEU A 37 -1.70 0.66 13.86
N ALA A 38 -1.62 1.95 14.20
CA ALA A 38 -1.59 3.02 13.21
C ALA A 38 -0.38 2.91 12.28
N ALA A 39 0.81 2.62 12.83
CA ALA A 39 2.01 2.39 12.04
C ALA A 39 1.86 1.19 11.08
N LEU A 40 1.26 0.08 11.55
CA LEU A 40 0.96 -1.07 10.71
C LEU A 40 -0.02 -0.74 9.58
N LEU A 41 -1.06 0.05 9.85
CA LEU A 41 -2.01 0.49 8.84
C LEU A 41 -1.34 1.38 7.79
N VAL A 42 -0.50 2.32 8.20
CA VAL A 42 0.26 3.18 7.28
C VAL A 42 1.20 2.33 6.41
N ALA A 43 1.90 1.36 7.01
CA ALA A 43 2.76 0.44 6.26
C ALA A 43 1.96 -0.41 5.26
N ALA A 44 0.78 -0.92 5.64
CA ALA A 44 -0.08 -1.69 4.75
C ALA A 44 -0.62 -0.83 3.59
N VAL A 45 -1.06 0.40 3.88
CA VAL A 45 -1.50 1.35 2.85
C VAL A 45 -0.34 1.69 1.91
N TRP A 46 0.86 1.92 2.45
CA TRP A 46 2.05 2.18 1.64
C TRP A 46 2.37 1.01 0.71
N LEU A 47 2.41 -0.21 1.24
CA LEU A 47 2.64 -1.43 0.46
C LEU A 47 1.59 -1.59 -0.64
N THR A 48 0.30 -1.44 -0.31
CA THR A 48 -0.77 -1.54 -1.32
C THR A 48 -0.63 -0.46 -2.41
N PHE A 49 -0.17 0.74 -2.06
CA PHE A 49 0.11 1.80 -3.03
C PHE A 49 1.31 1.47 -3.92
N GLU A 50 2.41 0.96 -3.36
CA GLU A 50 3.57 0.51 -4.15
C GLU A 50 3.20 -0.65 -5.08
N PHE A 51 2.46 -1.65 -4.60
CA PHE A 51 2.00 -2.75 -5.44
C PHE A 51 1.08 -2.26 -6.56
N ARG A 52 0.16 -1.33 -6.26
CA ARG A 52 -0.77 -0.80 -7.26
C ARG A 52 -0.07 0.05 -8.32
N THR A 53 0.86 0.92 -7.92
CA THR A 53 1.64 1.75 -8.85
C THR A 53 2.61 0.91 -9.67
N SER A 54 3.29 -0.06 -9.05
CA SER A 54 4.18 -1.01 -9.72
C SER A 54 3.42 -1.89 -10.72
N TYR A 55 2.25 -2.42 -10.35
CA TYR A 55 1.40 -3.20 -11.26
C TYR A 55 0.92 -2.36 -12.45
N ARG A 56 0.44 -1.14 -12.20
CA ARG A 56 0.01 -0.23 -13.27
C ARG A 56 1.15 0.12 -14.21
N ARG A 57 2.36 0.35 -13.67
CA ARG A 57 3.57 0.68 -14.44
C ARG A 57 4.07 -0.51 -15.26
N LYS A 58 4.02 -1.73 -14.72
CA LYS A 58 4.33 -2.96 -15.47
C LYS A 58 3.37 -3.15 -16.63
N ARG A 59 2.06 -3.02 -16.38
CA ARG A 59 1.03 -3.15 -17.43
C ARG A 59 1.19 -2.12 -18.54
N LEU A 60 1.48 -0.85 -18.18
CA LEU A 60 1.74 0.22 -19.14
C LEU A 60 2.98 -0.06 -20.00
N ARG A 61 4.07 -0.56 -19.40
CA ARG A 61 5.27 -0.96 -20.16
C ARG A 61 5.01 -2.11 -21.11
N GLU A 62 4.25 -3.12 -20.69
CA GLU A 62 3.86 -4.24 -21.55
C GLU A 62 2.99 -3.77 -22.73
N THR A 63 2.07 -2.84 -22.50
CA THR A 63 1.24 -2.28 -23.57
C THR A 63 2.04 -1.40 -24.53
N ASP A 64 2.95 -0.55 -24.03
CA ASP A 64 3.83 0.26 -24.87
C ASP A 64 4.79 -0.61 -25.69
N GLN A 65 5.34 -1.67 -25.08
CA GLN A 65 6.23 -2.60 -25.78
C GLN A 65 5.49 -3.34 -26.89
N PHE A 66 4.27 -3.83 -26.62
CA PHE A 66 3.42 -4.45 -27.63
C PHE A 66 3.07 -3.48 -28.76
N ARG A 67 2.75 -2.22 -28.43
CA ARG A 67 2.45 -1.19 -29.44
C ARG A 67 3.65 -0.88 -30.32
N ASN A 68 4.84 -0.73 -29.74
CA ASN A 68 6.08 -0.50 -30.50
C ASN A 68 6.42 -1.68 -31.42
N GLU A 69 6.19 -2.91 -30.97
CA GLU A 69 6.45 -4.11 -31.78
C GLU A 69 5.47 -4.20 -32.97
N LEU A 70 4.21 -3.83 -32.75
CA LEU A 70 3.20 -3.73 -33.81
C LEU A 70 3.54 -2.63 -34.84
N GLU A 71 3.99 -1.46 -34.34
CA GLU A 71 4.43 -0.34 -35.19
C GLU A 71 5.66 -0.73 -36.03
N MET A 72 6.64 -1.45 -35.46
CA MET A 72 7.79 -1.95 -36.23
C MET A 72 7.38 -2.93 -37.33
N ARG A 73 6.51 -3.90 -37.03
CA ARG A 73 6.04 -4.86 -38.05
C ARG A 73 5.29 -4.17 -39.19
N SER A 74 4.38 -3.24 -38.86
CA SER A 74 3.64 -2.50 -39.89
C SER A 74 4.55 -1.63 -40.77
N PHE A 75 5.60 -1.06 -40.21
CA PHE A 75 6.61 -0.32 -40.97
C PHE A 75 7.41 -1.22 -41.91
N GLU A 76 7.81 -2.42 -41.45
CA GLU A 76 8.50 -3.41 -42.28
C GLU A 76 7.63 -3.93 -43.42
N GLU A 77 6.36 -4.23 -43.16
CA GLU A 77 5.40 -4.64 -44.18
C GLU A 77 5.18 -3.55 -45.24
N ALA A 78 4.99 -2.29 -44.82
CA ALA A 78 4.85 -1.16 -45.74
C ALA A 78 6.10 -0.96 -46.60
N LYS A 79 7.30 -1.12 -46.00
CA LYS A 79 8.58 -1.06 -46.72
C LYS A 79 8.71 -2.22 -47.72
N TYR A 80 8.26 -3.42 -47.35
CA TYR A 80 8.29 -4.60 -48.22
C TYR A 80 7.36 -4.41 -49.42
N LEU A 81 6.13 -3.96 -49.18
CA LEU A 81 5.14 -3.67 -50.23
C LEU A 81 5.64 -2.61 -51.21
N ARG A 82 6.31 -1.55 -50.74
CA ARG A 82 6.93 -0.54 -51.61
C ARG A 82 8.03 -1.12 -52.50
N ARG A 83 8.88 -2.00 -51.99
CA ARG A 83 9.91 -2.64 -52.83
C ARG A 83 9.29 -3.58 -53.85
N MET A 84 8.26 -4.32 -53.45
CA MET A 84 7.55 -5.23 -54.35
C MET A 84 6.79 -4.46 -55.44
N SER A 85 6.22 -3.29 -55.14
CA SER A 85 5.59 -2.44 -56.15
C SER A 85 6.64 -1.91 -57.14
N GLN A 86 7.78 -1.40 -56.66
CA GLN A 86 8.86 -0.92 -57.53
C GLN A 86 9.40 -2.02 -58.46
N ASN A 87 9.57 -3.25 -57.96
CA ASN A 87 10.03 -4.38 -58.78
C ASN A 87 8.98 -4.88 -59.80
N LYS A 88 7.70 -4.55 -59.64
CA LYS A 88 6.64 -4.87 -60.61
C LYS A 88 6.51 -3.85 -61.74
N PHE A 89 7.11 -2.66 -61.59
CA PHE A 89 7.11 -1.60 -62.60
C PHE A 89 8.41 -1.55 -63.43
N VAL A 90 9.28 -2.56 -63.29
CA VAL A 90 10.44 -2.83 -64.16
C VAL A 90 10.13 -4.07 -64.98
#